data_AF-A0A511T6F5-F1
#
_entry.id   AF-A0A511T6F5-F1
#
_cell.length_a   1.000
_cell.length_b   1.000
_cell.length_c   1.000
_cell.angle_alpha   90.00
_cell.angle_beta   90.00
_cell.angle_gamma   90.00
#
_symmetry.space_group_name_H-M   'P 1'
#
loop_
_entity.id
_entity.type
_entity.pdbx_description
1 polymer ?
#
loop_
_entity_poly.entity_id
_entity_poly.type
_entity_poly.pdbx_seq_one_letter_code
_entity_poly.pdbx_strand_id
1 'polypeptide(L)'
;MRAKSGWAVMLLGALGCGGPEARAESPVNTAEAPLLAPSCPTGGAQRVKVVIPPGTPEPPPFAGLSPFGFLGVQGTTYFTVNYPDGASVLWRTQGTEGSTVQVRAFSAMWPERALSTRAPLGDKLLFTVYTPESGREPWVSDGTEVGTRLLKDVTPGPEGTAMSQVSVWGNSASFFRTRQVLTPPRTQVELWRTDGTEAGTRMEVNLGVLSTLSEHFVRTTSAHFFFMSNPTDGTSLWRTDGTAGGTLFVKKLDAGQVPVMDVGTTQDGAVGLFTLLDGGSTEVWKTDGTAAGTVRLETFGKRMLMLGSLGGSVYLVDSAYLPIMTLSSVSLAGGGKTNITQLENPWSTDPDAGTYVQGVVRSGDKLYFSVAIGTSGPAPRRVWLWVTQGTAATTRRVPAALSTSDEYWSPLIAADNGGVVFTAGGTDSFAAPWVSYGTDATSSEITTSPSRTHLATAFGRVGNRIYFGARDDTGYHQLWSMPSNVSCTP
;
A
#
# COMPACT_ATOMS: atom_id res chain seq x y z
N MET A 1 55.32 63.14 18.01
CA MET A 1 56.35 62.11 17.84
C MET A 1 55.86 61.10 16.82
N ARG A 2 56.55 61.02 15.68
CA ARG A 2 56.43 59.99 14.65
C ARG A 2 57.64 59.05 14.79
N ALA A 3 57.52 57.86 14.18
CA ALA A 3 58.52 56.81 13.97
C ALA A 3 58.70 55.82 15.14
N LYS A 4 58.85 54.50 14.96
CA LYS A 4 58.92 53.64 13.77
C LYS A 4 58.63 52.18 14.21
N SER A 5 58.02 51.44 13.28
CA SER A 5 57.86 49.98 13.14
C SER A 5 58.68 49.01 14.03
N GLY A 6 57.96 48.05 14.62
CA GLY A 6 58.47 46.72 14.99
C GLY A 6 57.48 45.65 14.49
N TRP A 7 57.98 44.66 13.75
CA TRP A 7 57.20 43.50 13.31
C TRP A 7 57.14 42.47 14.45
N ALA A 8 55.92 42.02 14.78
CA ALA A 8 55.71 40.82 15.59
C ALA A 8 54.61 39.98 14.92
N VAL A 9 54.98 38.75 14.59
CA VAL A 9 54.13 37.68 14.07
C VAL A 9 53.14 37.28 15.16
N MET A 10 51.82 37.42 14.90
CA MET A 10 50.80 36.79 15.75
C MET A 10 50.40 35.44 15.14
N LEU A 11 50.69 34.37 15.89
CA LEU A 11 50.10 33.06 15.72
C LEU A 11 48.60 33.13 16.06
N LEU A 12 47.74 32.78 15.09
CA LEU A 12 46.34 32.46 15.32
C LEU A 12 46.28 31.09 16.00
N GLY A 13 46.07 31.08 17.32
CA GLY A 13 45.72 29.88 18.08
C GLY A 13 44.30 29.45 17.75
N ALA A 14 44.16 28.24 17.21
CA ALA A 14 42.89 27.58 16.98
C ALA A 14 42.22 27.25 18.33
N LEU A 15 41.04 27.82 18.57
CA LEU A 15 40.11 27.34 19.60
C LEU A 15 39.43 26.08 19.04
N GLY A 16 39.81 24.93 19.59
CA GLY A 16 39.20 23.64 19.29
C GLY A 16 37.72 23.63 19.68
N CYS A 17 36.86 23.23 18.74
CA CYS A 17 35.48 22.88 19.03
C CYS A 17 35.47 21.54 19.79
N GLY A 18 34.90 21.54 21.00
CA GLY A 18 34.62 20.32 21.75
C GLY A 18 33.68 19.42 20.94
N GLY A 19 34.11 18.18 20.69
CA GLY A 19 33.29 17.15 20.06
C GLY A 19 32.10 16.78 20.95
N PRO A 20 31.01 16.25 20.38
CA PRO A 20 29.90 15.74 21.18
C PRO A 20 30.39 14.55 22.01
N GLU A 21 30.12 14.61 23.32
CA GLU A 21 30.33 13.48 24.23
C GLU A 21 29.55 12.27 23.71
N ALA A 22 30.27 11.16 23.52
CA ALA A 22 29.69 9.87 23.21
C ALA A 22 28.74 9.48 24.35
N ARG A 23 27.44 9.58 24.11
CA ARG A 23 26.43 9.02 25.00
C ARG A 23 26.62 7.51 24.97
N ALA A 24 26.97 6.93 26.11
CA ALA A 24 27.15 5.49 26.25
C ALA A 24 25.83 4.79 25.89
N GLU A 25 25.80 4.13 24.73
CA GLU A 25 24.79 3.13 24.41
C GLU A 25 24.88 2.03 25.47
N SER A 26 23.83 1.89 26.26
CA SER A 26 23.70 0.73 27.14
C SER A 26 23.55 -0.51 26.25
N PRO A 27 24.39 -1.56 26.41
CA PRO A 27 24.31 -2.73 25.56
C PRO A 27 23.13 -3.59 26.05
N VAL A 28 21.92 -3.29 25.57
CA VAL A 28 20.87 -4.31 25.59
C VAL A 28 21.19 -5.26 24.45
N ASN A 29 22.01 -6.24 24.76
CA ASN A 29 22.36 -7.35 23.89
C ASN A 29 21.09 -8.18 23.63
N THR A 30 20.33 -7.79 22.61
CA THR A 30 19.22 -8.58 22.03
C THR A 30 19.57 -8.96 20.59
N ALA A 31 20.80 -9.45 20.40
CA ALA A 31 21.10 -10.27 19.25
C ALA A 31 20.30 -11.58 19.39
N GLU A 32 19.03 -11.55 18.97
CA GLU A 32 18.30 -12.77 18.64
C GLU A 32 19.14 -13.49 17.57
N ALA A 33 19.47 -14.76 17.85
CA ALA A 33 20.27 -15.58 16.96
C ALA A 33 19.69 -15.56 15.54
N PRO A 34 20.51 -15.55 14.48
CA PRO A 34 20.01 -15.67 13.12
C PRO A 34 19.16 -16.92 13.02
N LEU A 35 17.92 -16.74 12.53
CA LEU A 35 16.94 -17.80 12.35
C LEU A 35 17.56 -18.90 11.46
N LEU A 36 17.98 -20.00 12.07
CA LEU A 36 18.15 -21.28 11.36
C LEU A 36 16.75 -21.86 11.12
N ALA A 37 15.95 -21.20 10.30
CA ALA A 37 14.66 -21.73 9.89
C ALA A 37 14.88 -22.80 8.81
N PRO A 38 14.21 -23.97 8.88
CA PRO A 38 14.26 -24.95 7.80
C PRO A 38 13.80 -24.32 6.48
N SER A 39 14.57 -24.55 5.41
CA SER A 39 14.27 -24.05 4.07
C SER A 39 13.12 -24.86 3.44
N CYS A 40 12.19 -24.17 2.78
CA CYS A 40 10.96 -24.74 2.23
C CYS A 40 11.22 -25.67 1.01
N PRO A 41 11.14 -27.02 1.13
CA PRO A 41 11.70 -27.91 0.09
C PRO A 41 10.81 -28.12 -1.16
N THR A 42 9.55 -27.71 -1.16
CA THR A 42 8.60 -27.97 -2.27
C THR A 42 7.78 -26.73 -2.64
N GLY A 43 7.62 -26.47 -3.94
CA GLY A 43 6.71 -25.42 -4.44
C GLY A 43 7.11 -23.97 -4.10
N GLY A 44 8.39 -23.74 -3.81
CA GLY A 44 8.95 -22.41 -3.55
C GLY A 44 8.83 -21.45 -4.73
N ALA A 45 9.43 -20.27 -4.62
CA ALA A 45 9.29 -19.27 -5.66
C ALA A 45 10.16 -19.57 -6.88
N GLN A 46 9.63 -19.34 -8.07
CA GLN A 46 10.29 -19.67 -9.33
C GLN A 46 10.33 -18.47 -10.26
N ARG A 47 11.44 -18.33 -11.00
CA ARG A 47 11.53 -17.38 -12.10
C ARG A 47 10.55 -17.79 -13.18
N VAL A 48 9.62 -16.90 -13.51
CA VAL A 48 8.66 -17.08 -14.60
C VAL A 48 9.31 -16.70 -15.93
N LYS A 49 10.00 -15.55 -15.97
CA LYS A 49 10.64 -15.04 -17.19
C LYS A 49 11.68 -13.97 -16.90
N VAL A 50 12.73 -13.93 -17.72
CA VAL A 50 13.61 -12.76 -17.88
C VAL A 50 12.84 -11.69 -18.66
N VAL A 51 12.37 -10.67 -17.96
CA VAL A 51 11.60 -9.54 -18.50
C VAL A 51 12.44 -8.27 -18.65
N ILE A 52 13.59 -8.19 -17.96
CA ILE A 52 14.59 -7.15 -18.13
C ILE A 52 15.83 -7.79 -18.78
N PRO A 53 16.18 -7.44 -20.03
CA PRO A 53 17.34 -8.01 -20.70
C PRO A 53 18.65 -7.74 -19.95
N PRO A 54 19.58 -8.71 -19.88
CA PRO A 54 20.92 -8.47 -19.37
C PRO A 54 21.63 -7.32 -20.09
N GLY A 55 22.35 -6.47 -19.35
CA GLY A 55 23.04 -5.31 -19.91
C GLY A 55 22.16 -4.05 -20.08
N THR A 56 20.89 -4.10 -19.64
CA THR A 56 20.04 -2.91 -19.53
C THR A 56 20.70 -1.88 -18.59
N PRO A 57 20.92 -0.62 -18.98
CA PRO A 57 21.54 0.37 -18.09
C PRO A 57 20.80 0.45 -16.75
N GLU A 58 21.48 0.34 -15.61
CA GLU A 58 20.82 0.53 -14.33
C GLU A 58 20.41 2.01 -14.21
N PRO A 59 19.12 2.32 -13.98
CA PRO A 59 18.70 3.67 -13.73
C PRO A 59 19.14 4.08 -12.31
N PRO A 60 18.97 5.36 -11.90
CA PRO A 60 19.23 5.78 -10.54
C PRO A 60 18.54 4.86 -9.52
N PRO A 61 19.09 4.67 -8.30
CA PRO A 61 18.62 3.68 -7.31
C PRO A 61 17.10 3.71 -7.05
N PHE A 62 16.48 4.88 -7.16
CA PHE A 62 15.05 5.13 -6.87
C PHE A 62 14.09 4.78 -8.03
N ALA A 63 14.61 4.45 -9.22
CA ALA A 63 13.82 4.21 -10.42
C ALA A 63 13.31 2.77 -10.57
N GLY A 64 13.84 1.83 -9.78
CA GLY A 64 13.39 0.46 -9.60
C GLY A 64 13.00 -0.26 -10.90
N LEU A 65 13.97 -0.81 -11.64
CA LEU A 65 13.69 -1.76 -12.73
C LEU A 65 13.16 -3.06 -12.14
N SER A 66 11.85 -3.16 -12.01
CA SER A 66 11.17 -4.34 -11.47
C SER A 66 9.77 -4.49 -12.08
N PRO A 67 9.28 -5.72 -12.33
CA PRO A 67 7.90 -5.92 -12.71
C PRO A 67 6.99 -5.54 -11.54
N PHE A 68 6.00 -4.71 -11.81
CA PHE A 68 5.09 -4.22 -10.78
C PHE A 68 3.65 -4.23 -11.24
N GLY A 69 2.76 -4.20 -10.24
CA GLY A 69 1.37 -3.87 -10.48
C GLY A 69 0.57 -4.98 -11.13
N PHE A 70 0.74 -6.18 -10.58
CA PHE A 70 0.09 -7.40 -11.01
C PHE A 70 -1.43 -7.30 -10.87
N LEU A 71 -2.17 -7.65 -11.93
CA LEU A 71 -3.62 -7.71 -11.92
C LEU A 71 -4.13 -8.88 -12.77
N GLY A 72 -5.09 -9.65 -12.25
CA GLY A 72 -5.72 -10.75 -12.97
C GLY A 72 -6.94 -10.32 -13.78
N VAL A 73 -7.06 -10.83 -15.01
CA VAL A 73 -8.26 -10.80 -15.85
C VAL A 73 -8.44 -12.18 -16.46
N GLN A 74 -9.53 -12.88 -16.11
CA GLN A 74 -9.88 -14.21 -16.63
C GLN A 74 -8.69 -15.21 -16.72
N GLY A 75 -7.93 -15.36 -15.63
CA GLY A 75 -6.80 -16.29 -15.56
C GLY A 75 -5.50 -15.80 -16.23
N THR A 76 -5.50 -14.60 -16.79
CA THR A 76 -4.29 -13.91 -17.29
C THR A 76 -3.87 -12.84 -16.30
N THR A 77 -2.60 -12.83 -15.92
CA THR A 77 -2.01 -11.78 -15.09
C THR A 77 -1.33 -10.74 -15.97
N TYR A 78 -1.70 -9.48 -15.82
CA TYR A 78 -1.06 -8.32 -16.43
C TYR A 78 -0.10 -7.66 -15.44
N PHE A 79 1.02 -7.14 -15.95
CA PHE A 79 1.98 -6.38 -15.16
C PHE A 79 2.74 -5.39 -16.05
N THR A 80 3.51 -4.51 -15.42
CA THR A 80 4.27 -3.47 -16.12
C THR A 80 5.75 -3.56 -15.78
N VAL A 81 6.59 -3.31 -16.78
CA VAL A 81 8.04 -3.08 -16.61
C VAL A 81 8.35 -1.72 -17.20
N ASN A 82 9.02 -0.85 -16.43
CA ASN A 82 9.57 0.41 -16.93
C ASN A 82 11.04 0.20 -17.26
N TYR A 83 11.49 0.71 -18.40
CA TYR A 83 12.86 0.60 -18.88
C TYR A 83 13.58 1.96 -18.82
N PRO A 84 14.92 1.97 -18.75
CA PRO A 84 15.71 3.20 -18.65
C PRO A 84 15.62 4.11 -19.89
N ASP A 85 15.28 3.54 -21.04
CA ASP A 85 15.05 4.25 -22.30
C ASP A 85 13.73 5.04 -22.31
N GLY A 86 12.96 4.98 -21.22
CA GLY A 86 11.66 5.62 -21.11
C GLY A 86 10.51 4.73 -21.59
N ALA A 87 10.73 3.49 -22.01
CA ALA A 87 9.61 2.62 -22.36
C ALA A 87 8.90 2.08 -21.09
N SER A 88 7.57 2.19 -21.04
CA SER A 88 6.76 1.39 -20.13
C SER A 88 6.04 0.30 -20.93
N VAL A 89 6.33 -0.95 -20.62
CA VAL A 89 5.79 -2.09 -21.37
C VAL A 89 4.72 -2.81 -20.56
N LEU A 90 3.54 -2.95 -21.16
CA LEU A 90 2.50 -3.83 -20.65
C LEU A 90 2.83 -5.27 -21.05
N TRP A 91 2.86 -6.15 -20.07
CA TRP A 91 3.08 -7.58 -20.23
C TRP A 91 1.86 -8.36 -19.76
N ARG A 92 1.72 -9.59 -20.26
CA ARG A 92 0.78 -10.58 -19.73
C ARG A 92 1.45 -11.93 -19.49
N THR A 93 0.90 -12.74 -18.59
CA THR A 93 1.38 -14.09 -18.27
C THR A 93 0.25 -14.98 -17.74
N GLN A 94 0.35 -16.28 -17.95
CA GLN A 94 -0.44 -17.30 -17.22
C GLN A 94 0.42 -18.03 -16.17
N GLY A 95 1.59 -17.47 -15.82
CA GLY A 95 2.51 -18.01 -14.82
C GLY A 95 3.63 -18.90 -15.37
N THR A 96 3.81 -18.97 -16.69
CA THR A 96 4.89 -19.73 -17.34
C THR A 96 5.69 -18.85 -18.30
N GLU A 97 6.93 -19.23 -18.60
CA GLU A 97 7.78 -18.48 -19.53
C GLU A 97 7.14 -18.32 -20.92
N GLY A 98 6.57 -19.41 -21.45
CA GLY A 98 5.94 -19.44 -22.78
C GLY A 98 4.64 -18.64 -22.87
N SER A 99 3.90 -18.49 -21.77
CA SER A 99 2.69 -17.63 -21.72
C SER A 99 3.01 -16.16 -21.44
N THR A 100 4.27 -15.85 -21.09
CA THR A 100 4.66 -14.50 -20.70
C THR A 100 5.11 -13.71 -21.92
N VAL A 101 4.31 -12.75 -22.36
CA VAL A 101 4.53 -12.00 -23.60
C VAL A 101 4.32 -10.49 -23.39
N GLN A 102 5.07 -9.69 -24.14
CA GLN A 102 4.80 -8.26 -24.25
C GLN A 102 3.47 -8.07 -24.99
N VAL A 103 2.63 -7.18 -24.46
CA VAL A 103 1.37 -6.79 -25.08
C VAL A 103 1.58 -5.54 -25.91
N ARG A 104 2.15 -4.49 -25.31
CA ARG A 104 2.41 -3.21 -25.97
C ARG A 104 3.41 -2.37 -25.18
N ALA A 105 4.29 -1.67 -25.88
CA ALA A 105 5.18 -0.66 -25.30
C ALA A 105 4.57 0.74 -25.45
N PHE A 106 4.76 1.58 -24.44
CA PHE A 106 4.33 2.97 -24.41
C PHE A 106 5.52 3.87 -24.09
N SER A 107 5.61 5.02 -24.75
CA SER A 107 6.60 6.03 -24.42
C SER A 107 6.23 6.68 -23.08
N ALA A 108 7.03 6.44 -22.04
CA ALA A 108 6.95 7.14 -20.78
C ALA A 108 7.92 8.32 -20.79
N MET A 109 7.40 9.52 -20.56
CA MET A 109 8.23 10.67 -20.24
C MET A 109 8.46 10.67 -18.73
N TRP A 110 9.72 10.59 -18.31
CA TRP A 110 10.09 10.86 -16.92
C TRP A 110 9.61 12.27 -16.51
N PRO A 111 9.04 12.48 -15.30
CA PRO A 111 8.88 11.52 -14.19
C PRO A 111 7.57 10.70 -14.22
N GLU A 112 6.75 10.84 -15.25
CA GLU A 112 5.45 10.16 -15.34
C GLU A 112 5.60 8.68 -15.69
N ARG A 113 5.23 7.79 -14.77
CA ARG A 113 4.99 6.37 -15.11
C ARG A 113 3.86 6.32 -16.12
N ALA A 114 4.12 5.86 -17.35
CA ALA A 114 3.11 5.92 -18.40
C ALA A 114 1.85 5.14 -18.01
N LEU A 115 1.98 3.95 -17.44
CA LEU A 115 0.85 3.15 -16.97
C LEU A 115 0.57 3.38 -15.48
N SER A 116 -0.69 3.74 -15.18
CA SER A 116 -1.25 3.78 -13.82
C SER A 116 -2.66 3.21 -13.81
N THR A 117 -3.22 2.98 -12.60
CA THR A 117 -4.60 2.56 -12.36
C THR A 117 -5.02 1.35 -13.19
N ARG A 118 -5.20 0.17 -12.57
CA ARG A 118 -5.57 -1.05 -13.31
C ARG A 118 -6.81 -1.67 -12.71
N ALA A 119 -7.76 -2.06 -13.55
CA ALA A 119 -8.95 -2.79 -13.13
C ALA A 119 -9.36 -3.83 -14.18
N PRO A 120 -9.89 -5.00 -13.76
CA PRO A 120 -10.54 -5.92 -14.69
C PRO A 120 -11.84 -5.29 -15.20
N LEU A 121 -12.16 -5.53 -16.47
CA LEU A 121 -13.37 -5.06 -17.13
C LEU A 121 -13.90 -6.17 -18.03
N GLY A 122 -14.70 -7.07 -17.46
CA GLY A 122 -15.09 -8.31 -18.13
C GLY A 122 -13.87 -9.18 -18.48
N ASP A 123 -13.62 -9.35 -19.77
CA ASP A 123 -12.47 -10.06 -20.35
C ASP A 123 -11.25 -9.16 -20.63
N LYS A 124 -11.35 -7.85 -20.32
CA LYS A 124 -10.35 -6.85 -20.68
C LYS A 124 -9.67 -6.24 -19.46
N LEU A 125 -8.51 -5.65 -19.69
CA LEU A 125 -7.82 -4.77 -18.77
C LEU A 125 -8.25 -3.32 -19.06
N LEU A 126 -8.79 -2.63 -18.06
CA LEU A 126 -8.93 -1.18 -18.05
C LEU A 126 -7.72 -0.57 -17.34
N PHE A 127 -7.10 0.43 -17.96
CA PHE A 127 -5.97 1.13 -17.39
C PHE A 127 -5.86 2.56 -17.88
N THR A 128 -4.91 3.34 -17.34
CA THR A 128 -4.62 4.67 -17.85
C THR A 128 -3.22 4.76 -18.42
N VAL A 129 -3.07 5.49 -19.52
CA VAL A 129 -1.80 5.74 -20.19
C VAL A 129 -1.64 7.22 -20.49
N TYR A 130 -0.48 7.78 -20.15
CA TYR A 130 -0.07 9.10 -20.61
C TYR A 130 0.47 9.05 -22.05
N THR A 131 0.00 9.93 -22.92
CA THR A 131 0.64 10.27 -24.19
C THR A 131 0.84 11.78 -24.31
N PRO A 132 1.84 12.28 -25.05
CA PRO A 132 2.01 13.71 -25.28
C PRO A 132 0.78 14.37 -25.92
N GLU A 133 0.02 13.63 -26.73
CA GLU A 133 -1.12 14.15 -27.48
C GLU A 133 -2.40 14.25 -26.63
N SER A 134 -2.66 13.26 -25.76
CA SER A 134 -3.92 13.14 -25.01
C SER A 134 -3.77 13.30 -23.51
N GLY A 135 -2.56 13.49 -22.99
CA GLY A 135 -2.31 13.33 -21.55
C GLY A 135 -2.66 11.91 -21.09
N ARG A 136 -2.94 11.77 -19.78
CA ARG A 136 -3.26 10.48 -19.14
C ARG A 136 -4.72 10.09 -19.32
N GLU A 137 -5.03 9.17 -20.22
CA GLU A 137 -6.42 8.83 -20.54
C GLU A 137 -6.77 7.35 -20.29
N PRO A 138 -8.06 6.96 -20.23
CA PRO A 138 -8.49 5.57 -20.17
C PRO A 138 -8.16 4.77 -21.44
N TRP A 139 -7.57 3.59 -21.25
CA TRP A 139 -7.22 2.62 -22.29
C TRP A 139 -7.80 1.24 -21.94
N VAL A 140 -8.01 0.43 -22.98
CA VAL A 140 -8.47 -0.95 -22.83
C VAL A 140 -7.52 -1.90 -23.56
N SER A 141 -7.35 -3.11 -23.02
CA SER A 141 -6.58 -4.19 -23.66
C SER A 141 -7.28 -5.53 -23.49
N ASP A 142 -7.36 -6.32 -24.55
CA ASP A 142 -7.72 -7.75 -24.52
C ASP A 142 -6.50 -8.68 -24.38
N GLY A 143 -5.31 -8.09 -24.16
CA GLY A 143 -4.04 -8.80 -24.07
C GLY A 143 -3.33 -9.01 -25.40
N THR A 144 -3.85 -8.44 -26.50
CA THR A 144 -3.14 -8.35 -27.78
C THR A 144 -2.70 -6.91 -28.05
N GLU A 145 -1.69 -6.73 -28.90
CA GLU A 145 -1.24 -5.40 -29.30
C GLU A 145 -2.35 -4.61 -30.02
N VAL A 146 -3.05 -5.26 -30.96
CA VAL A 146 -4.15 -4.66 -31.75
C VAL A 146 -5.36 -4.29 -30.87
N GLY A 147 -5.71 -5.15 -29.91
CA GLY A 147 -6.79 -4.89 -28.96
C GLY A 147 -6.43 -3.92 -27.84
N THR A 148 -5.17 -3.48 -27.77
CA THR A 148 -4.71 -2.47 -26.81
C THR A 148 -4.84 -1.08 -27.42
N ARG A 149 -5.82 -0.31 -27.00
CA ARG A 149 -6.16 0.99 -27.62
C ARG A 149 -6.74 1.99 -26.61
N LEU A 150 -6.67 3.27 -26.98
CA LEU A 150 -7.38 4.34 -26.27
C LEU A 150 -8.85 3.97 -26.23
N LEU A 151 -9.43 4.01 -25.03
CA LEU A 151 -10.84 3.70 -24.83
C LEU A 151 -11.69 4.91 -25.20
N LYS A 152 -11.34 6.06 -24.64
CA LYS A 152 -11.93 7.37 -24.91
C LYS A 152 -11.02 8.44 -24.33
N ASP A 153 -10.82 9.53 -25.05
CA ASP A 153 -10.26 10.75 -24.49
C ASP A 153 -11.38 11.51 -23.76
N VAL A 154 -11.43 11.37 -22.43
CA VAL A 154 -12.48 11.99 -21.60
C VAL A 154 -12.08 13.39 -21.14
N THR A 155 -10.79 13.75 -21.21
CA THR A 155 -10.29 15.13 -21.03
C THR A 155 -9.46 15.55 -22.24
N PRO A 156 -10.13 16.07 -23.31
CA PRO A 156 -9.45 16.39 -24.56
C PRO A 156 -8.24 17.30 -24.39
N GLY A 157 -7.12 16.90 -25.00
CA GLY A 157 -5.85 17.63 -25.00
C GLY A 157 -4.83 17.07 -23.98
N PRO A 158 -3.71 17.77 -23.75
CA PRO A 158 -2.60 17.22 -22.99
C PRO A 158 -2.81 17.19 -21.46
N GLU A 159 -3.93 17.72 -20.95
CA GLU A 159 -4.22 17.79 -19.51
C GLU A 159 -4.46 16.41 -18.89
N GLY A 160 -5.09 15.50 -19.64
CA GLY A 160 -5.40 14.15 -19.19
C GLY A 160 -6.43 14.05 -18.06
N THR A 161 -6.67 12.82 -17.64
CA THR A 161 -7.66 12.40 -16.65
C THR A 161 -7.01 11.60 -15.52
N ALA A 162 -7.15 12.10 -14.29
CA ALA A 162 -6.86 11.31 -13.10
C ALA A 162 -8.04 10.38 -12.78
N MET A 163 -7.99 9.13 -13.26
CA MET A 163 -8.94 8.10 -12.84
C MET A 163 -8.66 7.67 -11.39
N SER A 164 -9.60 7.95 -10.49
CA SER A 164 -9.53 7.56 -9.08
C SER A 164 -10.68 6.62 -8.69
N GLN A 165 -10.46 5.84 -7.62
CA GLN A 165 -11.48 4.98 -7.00
C GLN A 165 -12.21 4.06 -7.98
N VAL A 166 -11.47 3.45 -8.91
CA VAL A 166 -12.03 2.53 -9.91
C VAL A 166 -12.74 1.35 -9.22
N SER A 167 -13.92 1.04 -9.73
CA SER A 167 -14.86 0.06 -9.20
C SER A 167 -15.36 -0.82 -10.33
N VAL A 168 -15.42 -2.13 -10.12
CA VAL A 168 -15.80 -3.10 -11.16
C VAL A 168 -17.15 -3.71 -10.82
N TRP A 169 -18.05 -3.72 -11.80
CA TRP A 169 -19.45 -4.12 -11.71
C TRP A 169 -19.74 -5.12 -12.85
N GLY A 170 -19.27 -6.36 -12.68
CA GLY A 170 -19.32 -7.38 -13.72
C GLY A 170 -18.53 -6.96 -14.96
N ASN A 171 -19.22 -6.76 -16.08
CA ASN A 171 -18.62 -6.34 -17.36
C ASN A 171 -18.53 -4.80 -17.53
N SER A 172 -18.74 -4.04 -16.45
CA SER A 172 -18.61 -2.59 -16.47
C SER A 172 -17.71 -2.12 -15.34
N ALA A 173 -17.15 -0.93 -15.48
CA ALA A 173 -16.41 -0.27 -14.41
C ALA A 173 -16.90 1.17 -14.25
N SER A 174 -16.80 1.69 -13.04
CA SER A 174 -16.98 3.12 -12.75
C SER A 174 -15.72 3.70 -12.12
N PHE A 175 -15.53 5.00 -12.28
CA PHE A 175 -14.40 5.72 -11.70
C PHE A 175 -14.78 7.18 -11.47
N PHE A 176 -14.05 7.83 -10.58
CA PHE A 176 -14.17 9.27 -10.37
C PHE A 176 -13.15 10.00 -11.23
N ARG A 177 -13.63 11.02 -11.92
CA ARG A 177 -12.82 12.02 -12.61
C ARG A 177 -12.89 13.31 -11.82
N THR A 178 -11.74 13.89 -11.54
CA THR A 178 -11.62 15.22 -10.94
C THR A 178 -11.09 16.20 -11.98
N ARG A 179 -11.80 17.31 -12.19
CA ARG A 179 -11.38 18.36 -13.12
C ARG A 179 -11.18 19.68 -12.37
N GLN A 180 -10.10 20.39 -12.67
CA GLN A 180 -9.92 21.75 -12.18
C GLN A 180 -10.81 22.70 -12.98
N VAL A 181 -11.64 23.47 -12.28
CA VAL A 181 -12.39 24.60 -12.80
C VAL A 181 -11.62 25.86 -12.41
N LEU A 182 -11.13 26.62 -13.39
CA LEU A 182 -10.17 27.70 -13.13
C LEU A 182 -10.80 29.01 -12.64
N THR A 183 -12.12 29.21 -12.79
CA THR A 183 -12.75 30.50 -12.49
C THR A 183 -14.17 30.34 -11.90
N PRO A 184 -14.35 30.51 -10.58
CA PRO A 184 -13.30 30.52 -9.54
C PRO A 184 -12.61 29.15 -9.40
N PRO A 185 -11.36 29.08 -8.87
CA PRO A 185 -10.65 27.82 -8.66
C PRO A 185 -11.45 26.84 -7.80
N ARG A 186 -11.86 25.71 -8.40
CA ARG A 186 -12.60 24.64 -7.75
C ARG A 186 -12.27 23.29 -8.38
N THR A 187 -12.61 22.21 -7.68
CA THR A 187 -12.59 20.86 -8.25
C THR A 187 -14.02 20.45 -8.58
N GLN A 188 -14.23 19.97 -9.81
CA GLN A 188 -15.45 19.29 -10.20
C GLN A 188 -15.22 17.78 -10.05
N VAL A 189 -16.19 17.10 -9.45
CA VAL A 189 -16.15 15.65 -9.26
C VAL A 189 -17.25 15.01 -10.10
N GLU A 190 -16.86 14.08 -10.95
CA GLU A 190 -17.76 13.37 -11.86
C GLU A 190 -17.62 11.87 -11.63
N LEU A 191 -18.74 11.16 -11.52
CA LEU A 191 -18.77 9.71 -11.61
C LEU A 191 -18.96 9.32 -13.07
N TRP A 192 -18.01 8.57 -13.60
CA TRP A 192 -18.03 8.01 -14.95
C TRP A 192 -18.22 6.50 -14.91
N ARG A 193 -18.78 5.95 -15.98
CA ARG A 193 -18.93 4.51 -16.19
C ARG A 193 -18.47 4.13 -17.60
N THR A 194 -17.97 2.91 -17.73
CA THR A 194 -17.59 2.28 -19.00
C THR A 194 -17.94 0.80 -19.02
N ASP A 195 -18.25 0.27 -20.19
CA ASP A 195 -18.35 -1.16 -20.51
C ASP A 195 -17.16 -1.66 -21.36
N GLY A 196 -16.14 -0.83 -21.56
CA GLY A 196 -14.97 -1.12 -22.39
C GLY A 196 -15.12 -0.68 -23.86
N THR A 197 -16.24 -0.04 -24.20
CA THR A 197 -16.45 0.64 -25.49
C THR A 197 -16.43 2.15 -25.34
N GLU A 198 -16.10 2.86 -26.42
CA GLU A 198 -16.12 4.33 -26.43
C GLU A 198 -17.53 4.88 -26.19
N ALA A 199 -18.55 4.25 -26.81
CA ALA A 199 -19.95 4.63 -26.67
C ALA A 199 -20.49 4.38 -25.25
N GLY A 200 -20.08 3.28 -24.61
CA GLY A 200 -20.43 2.97 -23.23
C GLY A 200 -19.65 3.76 -22.19
N THR A 201 -18.60 4.50 -22.59
CA THR A 201 -17.79 5.35 -21.70
C THR A 201 -18.41 6.74 -21.59
N ARG A 202 -19.11 7.01 -20.49
CA ARG A 202 -19.87 8.26 -20.29
C ARG A 202 -19.93 8.68 -18.82
N MET A 203 -20.18 9.97 -18.60
CA MET A 203 -20.52 10.50 -17.29
C MET A 203 -21.90 9.98 -16.88
N GLU A 204 -22.00 9.42 -15.67
CA GLU A 204 -23.26 8.99 -15.06
C GLU A 204 -23.81 10.09 -14.15
N VAL A 205 -22.95 10.71 -13.35
CA VAL A 205 -23.36 11.75 -12.39
C VAL A 205 -22.32 12.86 -12.38
N ASN A 206 -22.78 14.09 -12.56
CA ASN A 206 -22.03 15.26 -12.13
C ASN A 206 -22.37 15.51 -10.67
N LEU A 207 -21.41 15.24 -9.77
CA LEU A 207 -21.61 15.49 -8.34
C LEU A 207 -21.46 16.97 -8.00
N GLY A 208 -21.24 17.81 -9.00
CA GLY A 208 -21.13 19.25 -8.88
C GLY A 208 -19.72 19.69 -8.55
N VAL A 209 -19.64 20.97 -8.20
CA VAL A 209 -18.42 21.61 -7.76
C VAL A 209 -18.30 21.38 -6.26
N LEU A 210 -17.86 20.18 -5.89
CA LEU A 210 -17.68 19.80 -4.50
C LEU A 210 -16.21 19.93 -4.14
N SER A 211 -15.93 20.60 -3.03
CA SER A 211 -14.59 20.57 -2.48
C SER A 211 -14.22 19.11 -2.12
N THR A 212 -12.92 18.87 -2.16
CA THR A 212 -12.16 17.62 -1.97
C THR A 212 -12.96 16.31 -1.86
N LEU A 213 -12.85 15.48 -2.91
CA LEU A 213 -13.09 14.03 -2.82
C LEU A 213 -11.97 13.42 -1.96
N SER A 214 -12.34 12.69 -0.90
CA SER A 214 -11.37 11.95 -0.10
C SER A 214 -10.75 10.83 -0.92
N GLU A 215 -9.47 10.55 -0.72
CA GLU A 215 -8.81 9.37 -1.32
C GLU A 215 -9.36 8.04 -0.75
N HIS A 216 -9.91 8.08 0.47
CA HIS A 216 -10.48 6.91 1.13
C HIS A 216 -11.79 6.45 0.48
N PHE A 217 -11.88 5.14 0.25
CA PHE A 217 -12.98 4.50 -0.46
C PHE A 217 -13.26 3.13 0.13
N VAL A 218 -14.51 2.88 0.52
CA VAL A 218 -14.92 1.60 1.11
C VAL A 218 -15.62 0.77 0.04
N ARG A 219 -15.16 -0.45 -0.19
CA ARG A 219 -15.81 -1.40 -1.09
C ARG A 219 -16.48 -2.51 -0.30
N THR A 220 -17.80 -2.51 -0.23
CA THR A 220 -18.56 -3.62 0.34
C THR A 220 -19.08 -4.54 -0.75
N THR A 221 -19.65 -5.67 -0.35
CA THR A 221 -20.26 -6.64 -1.28
C THR A 221 -21.49 -6.09 -2.00
N SER A 222 -22.18 -5.07 -1.45
CA SER A 222 -23.42 -4.52 -2.01
C SER A 222 -23.29 -3.11 -2.60
N ALA A 223 -22.39 -2.28 -2.07
CA ALA A 223 -22.20 -0.90 -2.53
C ALA A 223 -20.78 -0.41 -2.24
N HIS A 224 -20.36 0.64 -2.93
CA HIS A 224 -19.14 1.35 -2.56
C HIS A 224 -19.48 2.69 -1.90
N PHE A 225 -18.64 3.12 -0.96
CA PHE A 225 -18.79 4.37 -0.23
C PHE A 225 -17.60 5.29 -0.45
N PHE A 226 -17.91 6.56 -0.59
CA PHE A 226 -16.93 7.64 -0.77
C PHE A 226 -17.31 8.83 0.10
N PHE A 227 -16.31 9.68 0.33
CA PHE A 227 -16.43 10.82 1.23
C PHE A 227 -16.11 12.10 0.49
N MET A 228 -16.93 13.11 0.71
CA MET A 228 -16.72 14.45 0.16
C MET A 228 -16.75 15.44 1.31
N SER A 229 -15.90 16.45 1.26
CA SER A 229 -15.89 17.50 2.28
C SER A 229 -15.76 18.87 1.66
N ASN A 230 -16.56 19.83 2.15
CA ASN A 230 -16.41 21.22 1.74
C ASN A 230 -16.56 22.21 2.90
N PRO A 231 -16.03 23.45 2.77
CA PRO A 231 -16.03 24.41 3.86
C PRO A 231 -17.42 24.79 4.39
N THR A 232 -18.47 24.60 3.60
CA THR A 232 -19.85 25.00 3.94
C THR A 232 -20.66 23.81 4.50
N ASP A 233 -20.53 22.63 3.88
CA ASP A 233 -21.36 21.47 4.18
C ASP A 233 -20.67 20.44 5.07
N GLY A 234 -19.37 20.61 5.36
CA GLY A 234 -18.59 19.68 6.17
C GLY A 234 -18.32 18.34 5.49
N THR A 235 -17.93 17.33 6.25
CA THR A 235 -17.63 15.98 5.75
C THR A 235 -18.91 15.13 5.65
N SER A 236 -19.13 14.50 4.49
CA SER A 236 -20.33 13.70 4.18
C SER A 236 -19.99 12.35 3.56
N LEU A 237 -20.79 11.34 3.92
CA LEU A 237 -20.76 9.98 3.37
C LEU A 237 -21.76 9.84 2.23
N TRP A 238 -21.30 9.24 1.14
CA TRP A 238 -22.09 8.91 -0.04
C TRP A 238 -21.90 7.44 -0.41
N ARG A 239 -22.85 6.90 -1.16
CA ARG A 239 -22.78 5.55 -1.72
C ARG A 239 -22.95 5.58 -3.24
N THR A 240 -22.42 4.57 -3.92
CA THR A 240 -22.62 4.34 -5.36
C THR A 240 -22.55 2.85 -5.69
N ASP A 241 -23.32 2.45 -6.70
CA ASP A 241 -23.23 1.16 -7.41
C ASP A 241 -22.66 1.33 -8.84
N GLY A 242 -22.11 2.52 -9.13
CA GLY A 242 -21.62 2.90 -10.45
C GLY A 242 -22.70 3.43 -11.41
N THR A 243 -23.97 3.50 -11.01
CA THR A 243 -25.06 4.12 -11.80
C THR A 243 -25.43 5.51 -11.27
N ALA A 244 -26.13 6.29 -12.08
CA ALA A 244 -26.76 7.52 -11.60
C ALA A 244 -27.78 7.29 -10.47
N GLY A 245 -28.65 6.28 -10.61
CA GLY A 245 -29.72 6.00 -9.62
C GLY A 245 -29.23 5.45 -8.28
N GLY A 246 -28.11 4.74 -8.27
CA GLY A 246 -27.49 4.19 -7.06
C GLY A 246 -26.49 5.12 -6.39
N THR A 247 -26.19 6.28 -6.98
CA THR A 247 -25.29 7.28 -6.41
C THR A 247 -26.06 8.25 -5.53
N LEU A 248 -25.94 8.09 -4.21
CA LEU A 248 -26.85 8.71 -3.24
C LEU A 248 -26.10 9.24 -2.02
N PHE A 249 -26.55 10.38 -1.50
CA PHE A 249 -26.13 10.89 -0.20
C PHE A 249 -26.61 9.94 0.89
N VAL A 250 -25.71 9.57 1.80
CA VAL A 250 -26.04 8.68 2.93
C VAL A 250 -26.23 9.50 4.19
N LYS A 251 -25.22 10.28 4.59
CA LYS A 251 -25.23 10.98 5.87
C LYS A 251 -24.19 12.10 5.92
N LYS A 252 -24.53 13.23 6.53
CA LYS A 252 -23.55 14.25 6.95
C LYS A 252 -22.86 13.72 8.21
N LEU A 253 -21.55 13.54 8.13
CA LEU A 253 -20.75 12.94 9.20
C LEU A 253 -20.29 14.00 10.20
N ASP A 254 -19.90 15.18 9.72
CA ASP A 254 -19.47 16.29 10.55
C ASP A 254 -19.90 17.64 9.97
N ALA A 255 -20.05 18.65 10.82
CA ALA A 255 -20.39 20.01 10.40
C ALA A 255 -19.22 20.74 9.73
N GLY A 256 -17.99 20.44 10.15
CA GLY A 256 -16.74 20.91 9.58
C GLY A 256 -16.08 19.90 8.66
N GLN A 257 -14.91 20.28 8.14
CA GLN A 257 -14.08 19.42 7.30
C GLN A 257 -13.13 18.60 8.17
N VAL A 258 -13.58 17.42 8.58
CA VAL A 258 -12.75 16.45 9.32
C VAL A 258 -12.16 15.41 8.36
N PRO A 259 -10.88 15.06 8.49
CA PRO A 259 -10.26 14.03 7.67
C PRO A 259 -10.78 12.64 8.04
N VAL A 260 -11.10 11.86 7.00
CA VAL A 260 -11.19 10.40 7.08
C VAL A 260 -9.76 9.88 7.15
N MET A 261 -9.48 8.93 8.05
CA MET A 261 -8.11 8.44 8.28
C MET A 261 -7.93 7.02 7.77
N ASP A 262 -8.84 6.11 8.14
CA ASP A 262 -8.78 4.71 7.77
C ASP A 262 -10.11 4.23 7.22
N VAL A 263 -10.07 3.23 6.34
CA VAL A 263 -11.24 2.54 5.80
C VAL A 263 -11.03 1.04 5.79
N GLY A 264 -12.12 0.30 5.91
CA GLY A 264 -12.11 -1.16 5.88
C GLY A 264 -13.51 -1.72 5.78
N THR A 265 -13.62 -3.03 5.92
CA THR A 265 -14.91 -3.73 5.96
C THR A 265 -14.93 -4.77 7.06
N THR A 266 -16.13 -5.24 7.39
CA THR A 266 -16.31 -6.45 8.17
C THR A 266 -15.79 -7.68 7.45
N GLN A 267 -15.66 -8.78 8.18
CA GLN A 267 -14.96 -9.95 7.65
C GLN A 267 -15.59 -10.57 6.41
N ASP A 268 -16.91 -10.48 6.30
CA ASP A 268 -17.77 -10.89 5.20
C ASP A 268 -17.87 -9.82 4.08
N GLY A 269 -17.25 -8.65 4.28
CA GLY A 269 -17.31 -7.52 3.36
C GLY A 269 -18.66 -6.79 3.33
N ALA A 270 -19.61 -7.13 4.20
CA ALA A 270 -20.99 -6.61 4.11
C ALA A 270 -21.13 -5.19 4.66
N VAL A 271 -20.38 -4.84 5.70
CA VAL A 271 -20.47 -3.54 6.39
C VAL A 271 -19.18 -2.76 6.18
N GLY A 272 -19.33 -1.47 5.85
CA GLY A 272 -18.23 -0.54 5.74
C GLY A 272 -17.78 -0.02 7.10
N LEU A 273 -16.47 0.12 7.27
CA LEU A 273 -15.83 0.66 8.47
C LEU A 273 -14.95 1.85 8.09
N PHE A 274 -14.94 2.89 8.91
CA PHE A 274 -14.05 4.02 8.71
C PHE A 274 -13.78 4.77 10.00
N THR A 275 -12.68 5.53 10.02
CA THR A 275 -12.33 6.43 11.13
C THR A 275 -12.32 7.89 10.69
N LEU A 276 -12.80 8.78 11.57
CA LEU A 276 -12.67 10.23 11.41
C LEU A 276 -11.73 10.76 12.49
N LEU A 277 -10.95 11.77 12.14
CA LEU A 277 -10.15 12.51 13.12
C LEU A 277 -10.79 13.88 13.35
N ASP A 278 -11.52 14.00 14.45
CA ASP A 278 -12.19 15.23 14.86
C ASP A 278 -11.58 15.78 16.15
N GLY A 279 -11.11 17.03 16.12
CA GLY A 279 -10.49 17.68 17.29
C GLY A 279 -9.30 16.93 17.90
N GLY A 280 -8.60 16.09 17.12
CA GLY A 280 -7.52 15.23 17.61
C GLY A 280 -7.97 13.87 18.17
N SER A 281 -9.28 13.64 18.25
CA SER A 281 -9.91 12.39 18.68
C SER A 281 -10.26 11.51 17.47
N THR A 282 -10.09 10.21 17.61
CA THR A 282 -10.49 9.25 16.57
C THR A 282 -11.88 8.73 16.83
N GLU A 283 -12.79 8.95 15.89
CA GLU A 283 -14.11 8.36 15.90
C GLU A 283 -14.14 7.11 15.04
N VAL A 284 -14.67 6.02 15.57
CA VAL A 284 -14.82 4.75 14.83
C VAL A 284 -16.27 4.61 14.38
N TRP A 285 -16.48 4.42 13.09
CA TRP A 285 -17.80 4.36 12.47
C TRP A 285 -18.03 3.07 11.71
N LYS A 286 -19.31 2.68 11.60
CA LYS A 286 -19.77 1.66 10.66
C LYS A 286 -20.90 2.18 9.77
N THR A 287 -21.09 1.56 8.62
CA THR A 287 -22.18 1.88 7.70
C THR A 287 -22.63 0.64 6.91
N ASP A 288 -23.94 0.46 6.79
CA ASP A 288 -24.58 -0.47 5.85
C ASP A 288 -25.03 0.24 4.56
N GLY A 289 -24.71 1.54 4.44
CA GLY A 289 -25.13 2.39 3.34
C GLY A 289 -26.49 3.06 3.48
N THR A 290 -27.09 3.02 4.67
CA THR A 290 -28.26 3.83 5.03
C THR A 290 -27.90 4.87 6.08
N ALA A 291 -28.68 5.96 6.18
CA ALA A 291 -28.47 6.97 7.21
C ALA A 291 -28.60 6.41 8.64
N ALA A 292 -29.51 5.45 8.83
CA ALA A 292 -29.79 4.80 10.11
C ALA A 292 -28.69 3.80 10.51
N GLY A 293 -28.20 3.00 9.56
CA GLY A 293 -27.10 2.07 9.78
C GLY A 293 -25.70 2.71 9.76
N THR A 294 -25.60 3.99 9.41
CA THR A 294 -24.36 4.77 9.55
C THR A 294 -24.25 5.34 10.97
N VAL A 295 -23.47 4.67 11.82
CA VAL A 295 -23.39 4.98 13.25
C VAL A 295 -21.95 5.07 13.75
N ARG A 296 -21.71 6.04 14.64
CA ARG A 296 -20.47 6.14 15.43
C ARG A 296 -20.54 5.08 16.53
N LEU A 297 -19.56 4.19 16.54
CA LEU A 297 -19.45 3.13 17.54
C LEU A 297 -18.77 3.62 18.81
N GLU A 298 -17.71 4.42 18.66
CA GLU A 298 -16.87 4.85 19.78
C GLU A 298 -16.01 6.06 19.40
N THR A 299 -15.54 6.81 20.42
CA THR A 299 -14.56 7.88 20.25
C THR A 299 -13.36 7.64 21.16
N PHE A 300 -12.16 7.70 20.60
CA PHE A 300 -10.91 7.73 21.34
C PHE A 300 -10.45 9.17 21.46
N GLY A 301 -10.17 9.65 22.68
CA GLY A 301 -9.64 11.00 22.92
C GLY A 301 -8.20 11.21 22.46
N LYS A 302 -7.76 10.46 21.45
CA LYS A 302 -6.42 10.43 20.85
C LYS A 302 -6.49 9.86 19.44
N ARG A 303 -5.38 9.97 18.70
CA ARG A 303 -5.23 9.38 17.37
C ARG A 303 -5.03 7.87 17.44
N MET A 304 -5.82 7.14 16.66
CA MET A 304 -5.78 5.69 16.53
C MET A 304 -5.66 5.33 15.05
N LEU A 305 -5.02 4.19 14.77
CA LEU A 305 -4.94 3.58 13.46
C LEU A 305 -5.80 2.31 13.45
N MET A 306 -6.72 2.18 12.50
CA MET A 306 -7.49 0.95 12.32
C MET A 306 -6.64 -0.14 11.65
N LEU A 307 -6.47 -1.26 12.34
CA LEU A 307 -5.80 -2.45 11.78
C LEU A 307 -6.75 -3.28 10.92
N GLY A 308 -8.03 -3.32 11.27
CA GLY A 308 -9.05 -4.08 10.54
C GLY A 308 -10.07 -4.73 11.48
N SER A 309 -10.87 -5.65 10.95
CA SER A 309 -11.91 -6.35 11.72
C SER A 309 -11.65 -7.84 11.81
N LEU A 310 -11.97 -8.43 12.97
CA LEU A 310 -12.05 -9.87 13.19
C LEU A 310 -13.30 -10.20 13.99
N GLY A 311 -14.10 -11.17 13.53
CA GLY A 311 -15.37 -11.51 14.15
C GLY A 311 -16.27 -10.28 14.32
N GLY A 312 -16.75 -10.07 15.54
CA GLY A 312 -17.65 -8.97 15.90
C GLY A 312 -16.98 -7.64 16.28
N SER A 313 -15.68 -7.46 16.03
CA SER A 313 -14.93 -6.29 16.50
C SER A 313 -14.02 -5.66 15.47
N VAL A 314 -13.78 -4.36 15.61
CA VAL A 314 -12.72 -3.59 14.93
C VAL A 314 -11.54 -3.46 15.86
N TYR A 315 -10.33 -3.66 15.35
CA TYR A 315 -9.08 -3.58 16.09
C TYR A 315 -8.30 -2.34 15.67
N LEU A 316 -7.81 -1.59 16.65
CA LEU A 316 -7.09 -0.35 16.46
C LEU A 316 -5.88 -0.28 17.39
N VAL A 317 -4.85 0.44 16.97
CA VAL A 317 -3.69 0.75 17.79
C VAL A 317 -3.51 2.25 17.94
N ASP A 318 -2.81 2.67 18.99
CA ASP A 318 -2.34 4.04 19.08
C ASP A 318 -1.51 4.41 17.85
N SER A 319 -1.82 5.54 17.22
CA SER A 319 -1.10 5.98 16.00
C SER A 319 -0.06 7.07 16.26
N ALA A 320 0.06 7.53 17.50
CA ALA A 320 1.09 8.48 17.88
C ALA A 320 2.44 7.75 18.01
N TYR A 321 3.54 8.47 17.77
CA TYR A 321 4.91 7.99 17.97
C TYR A 321 5.20 7.78 19.46
N LEU A 322 4.57 6.76 20.05
CA LEU A 322 4.54 6.50 21.48
C LEU A 322 5.60 5.47 21.87
N PRO A 323 6.17 5.57 23.08
CA PRO A 323 7.10 4.56 23.56
C PRO A 323 6.45 3.17 23.71
N ILE A 324 5.15 3.11 24.01
CA ILE A 324 4.39 1.86 24.11
C ILE A 324 3.07 2.02 23.35
N MET A 325 2.83 1.09 22.43
CA MET A 325 1.60 1.02 21.63
C MET A 325 0.58 0.10 22.30
N THR A 326 -0.69 0.50 22.36
CA THR A 326 -1.78 -0.32 22.91
C THR A 326 -2.69 -0.81 21.78
N LEU A 327 -2.91 -2.12 21.72
CA LEU A 327 -3.95 -2.73 20.90
C LEU A 327 -5.29 -2.66 21.64
N SER A 328 -6.31 -2.11 20.98
CA SER A 328 -7.67 -1.98 21.48
C SER A 328 -8.67 -2.58 20.49
N SER A 329 -9.86 -2.91 20.98
CA SER A 329 -10.97 -3.32 20.14
C SER A 329 -12.21 -2.47 20.39
N VAL A 330 -13.08 -2.37 19.38
CA VAL A 330 -14.41 -1.76 19.45
C VAL A 330 -15.42 -2.78 18.94
N SER A 331 -16.45 -3.04 19.73
CA SER A 331 -17.54 -3.96 19.34
C SER A 331 -18.38 -3.36 18.21
N LEU A 332 -18.62 -4.15 17.15
CA LEU A 332 -19.51 -3.78 16.04
C LEU A 332 -20.98 -3.73 16.46
N ALA A 333 -21.36 -4.41 17.54
CA ALA A 333 -22.69 -4.37 18.12
C ALA A 333 -22.90 -3.14 19.03
N GLY A 334 -21.87 -2.32 19.25
CA GLY A 334 -21.85 -1.33 20.32
C GLY A 334 -21.45 -1.96 21.66
N GLY A 335 -21.43 -1.15 22.72
CA GLY A 335 -20.98 -1.58 24.06
C GLY A 335 -19.57 -1.12 24.44
N GLY A 336 -18.92 -0.34 23.59
CA GLY A 336 -17.70 0.42 23.88
C GLY A 336 -16.39 -0.21 23.40
N LYS A 337 -15.28 0.40 23.84
CA LYS A 337 -13.90 -0.05 23.58
C LYS A 337 -13.33 -0.92 24.70
N THR A 338 -12.46 -1.86 24.34
CA THR A 338 -11.72 -2.72 25.27
C THR A 338 -10.22 -2.66 24.96
N ASN A 339 -9.39 -2.46 25.98
CA ASN A 339 -7.94 -2.60 25.85
C ASN A 339 -7.60 -4.09 25.78
N ILE A 340 -6.92 -4.52 24.72
CA ILE A 340 -6.53 -5.93 24.51
C ILE A 340 -5.19 -6.20 25.18
N THR A 341 -4.14 -5.51 24.76
CA THR A 341 -2.79 -5.65 25.31
C THR A 341 -1.92 -4.47 24.89
N GLN A 342 -0.82 -4.26 25.59
CA GLN A 342 0.27 -3.41 25.11
C GLN A 342 1.25 -4.25 24.29
N LEU A 343 1.84 -3.63 23.28
CA LEU A 343 2.89 -4.23 22.46
C LEU A 343 4.24 -3.89 23.07
N GLU A 344 5.08 -4.89 23.22
CA GLU A 344 6.40 -4.76 23.84
C GLU A 344 7.29 -3.81 23.02
N ASN A 345 7.97 -2.89 23.71
CA ASN A 345 9.08 -2.10 23.19
C ASN A 345 10.19 -2.04 24.27
N PRO A 346 11.26 -2.85 24.16
CA PRO A 346 12.40 -2.86 25.08
C PRO A 346 13.14 -1.53 25.16
N TRP A 347 12.91 -0.61 24.22
CA TRP A 347 13.50 0.71 24.19
C TRP A 347 12.52 1.81 24.61
N SER A 348 11.42 1.49 25.30
CA SER A 348 10.39 2.47 25.67
C SER A 348 10.87 3.61 26.58
N THR A 349 12.07 3.54 27.14
CA THR A 349 12.68 4.63 27.93
C THR A 349 13.44 5.64 27.06
N ASP A 350 13.75 5.28 25.82
CA ASP A 350 14.41 6.15 24.86
C ASP A 350 13.37 7.04 24.16
N PRO A 351 13.47 8.38 24.24
CA PRO A 351 12.49 9.28 23.65
C PRO A 351 12.41 9.17 22.12
N ASP A 352 13.48 8.71 21.47
CA ASP A 352 13.52 8.56 20.02
C ASP A 352 13.00 7.18 19.57
N ALA A 353 12.65 6.28 20.49
CA ALA A 353 12.19 4.92 20.22
C ALA A 353 10.66 4.78 20.12
N GLY A 354 9.98 5.78 19.57
CA GLY A 354 8.54 5.73 19.36
C GLY A 354 8.15 4.68 18.31
N THR A 355 6.94 4.16 18.47
CA THR A 355 6.41 3.05 17.66
C THR A 355 5.44 3.55 16.58
N TYR A 356 5.45 2.90 15.43
CA TYR A 356 4.48 3.16 14.35
C TYR A 356 4.25 1.91 13.51
N VAL A 357 3.07 1.79 12.90
CA VAL A 357 2.73 0.66 12.02
C VAL A 357 3.13 0.99 10.58
N GLN A 358 3.79 0.06 9.90
CA GLN A 358 4.17 0.22 8.48
C GLN A 358 3.24 -0.51 7.51
N GLY A 359 2.62 -1.61 7.95
CA GLY A 359 1.73 -2.40 7.11
C GLY A 359 0.81 -3.29 7.93
N VAL A 360 -0.36 -3.58 7.37
CA VAL A 360 -1.35 -4.47 7.95
C VAL A 360 -2.02 -5.29 6.86
N VAL A 361 -2.26 -6.57 7.15
CA VAL A 361 -2.99 -7.46 6.27
C VAL A 361 -3.84 -8.42 7.09
N ARG A 362 -5.07 -8.64 6.65
CA ARG A 362 -5.91 -9.71 7.18
C ARG A 362 -5.67 -10.99 6.39
N SER A 363 -5.41 -12.08 7.08
CA SER A 363 -5.26 -13.41 6.49
C SER A 363 -6.12 -14.40 7.28
N GLY A 364 -7.23 -14.84 6.67
CA GLY A 364 -8.23 -15.67 7.35
C GLY A 364 -8.83 -14.96 8.58
N ASP A 365 -8.64 -15.58 9.74
CA ASP A 365 -9.09 -15.13 11.06
C ASP A 365 -8.02 -14.33 11.84
N LYS A 366 -6.91 -13.98 11.20
CA LYS A 366 -5.80 -13.24 11.81
C LYS A 366 -5.60 -11.88 11.16
N LEU A 367 -5.12 -10.93 11.97
CA LEU A 367 -4.47 -9.72 11.50
C LEU A 367 -2.97 -9.87 11.69
N TYR A 368 -2.22 -9.64 10.61
CA TYR A 368 -0.77 -9.51 10.62
C TYR A 368 -0.41 -8.05 10.38
N PHE A 369 0.51 -7.51 11.18
CA PHE A 369 0.92 -6.11 11.03
C PHE A 369 2.36 -5.91 11.46
N SER A 370 3.05 -4.97 10.83
CA SER A 370 4.43 -4.63 11.14
C SER A 370 4.49 -3.39 12.02
N VAL A 371 5.25 -3.47 13.11
CA VAL A 371 5.48 -2.35 14.04
C VAL A 371 6.96 -2.00 14.01
N ALA A 372 7.26 -0.79 13.58
CA ALA A 372 8.59 -0.20 13.61
C ALA A 372 8.83 0.54 14.93
N ILE A 373 10.05 0.46 15.42
CA ILE A 373 10.59 1.27 16.52
C ILE A 373 11.58 2.22 15.89
N GLY A 374 11.30 3.52 15.98
CA GLY A 374 12.14 4.50 15.32
C GLY A 374 13.43 4.83 16.06
N THR A 375 14.11 5.82 15.49
CA THR A 375 15.34 6.45 16.02
C THR A 375 15.24 7.95 15.73
N SER A 376 16.28 8.71 16.08
CA SER A 376 16.44 10.09 15.62
C SER A 376 16.80 10.19 14.13
N GLY A 377 17.20 9.09 13.50
CA GLY A 377 17.47 8.99 12.07
C GLY A 377 16.27 8.52 11.25
N PRO A 378 16.40 8.49 9.91
CA PRO A 378 15.30 8.11 9.01
C PRO A 378 14.94 6.62 9.09
N ALA A 379 15.91 5.77 9.44
CA ALA A 379 15.73 4.34 9.54
C ALA A 379 15.23 3.92 10.94
N PRO A 380 14.25 3.00 11.03
CA PRO A 380 13.88 2.40 12.30
C PRO A 380 15.00 1.51 12.82
N ARG A 381 15.09 1.43 14.15
CA ARG A 381 16.00 0.55 14.87
C ARG A 381 15.66 -0.91 14.69
N ARG A 382 14.36 -1.20 14.64
CA ARG A 382 13.80 -2.54 14.55
C ARG A 382 12.41 -2.46 13.94
N VAL A 383 12.06 -3.46 13.14
CA VAL A 383 10.69 -3.67 12.68
C VAL A 383 10.29 -5.11 13.00
N TRP A 384 9.23 -5.28 13.81
CA TRP A 384 8.69 -6.59 14.15
C TRP A 384 7.40 -6.86 13.40
N LEU A 385 7.23 -8.11 13.01
CA LEU A 385 5.95 -8.65 12.59
C LEU A 385 5.15 -9.08 13.82
N TRP A 386 3.89 -8.68 13.90
CA TRP A 386 2.92 -9.09 14.92
C TRP A 386 1.77 -9.83 14.27
N VAL A 387 1.16 -10.73 15.05
CA VAL A 387 -0.09 -11.41 14.69
C VAL A 387 -1.07 -11.32 15.85
N THR A 388 -2.37 -11.21 15.55
CA THR A 388 -3.45 -11.30 16.54
C THR A 388 -4.69 -12.00 15.98
N GLN A 389 -5.40 -12.74 16.85
CA GLN A 389 -6.78 -13.22 16.63
C GLN A 389 -7.79 -12.48 17.54
N GLY A 390 -7.38 -11.35 18.12
CA GLY A 390 -8.26 -10.42 18.82
C GLY A 390 -8.25 -10.47 20.35
N THR A 391 -7.38 -11.27 20.96
CA THR A 391 -7.21 -11.33 22.42
C THR A 391 -5.74 -11.13 22.82
N ALA A 392 -5.47 -10.79 24.08
CA ALA A 392 -4.11 -10.67 24.59
C ALA A 392 -3.31 -11.96 24.38
N ALA A 393 -3.91 -13.12 24.69
CA ALA A 393 -3.28 -14.43 24.56
C ALA A 393 -2.98 -14.85 23.11
N THR A 394 -3.71 -14.29 22.14
CA THR A 394 -3.50 -14.56 20.71
C THR A 394 -2.68 -13.47 20.02
N THR A 395 -2.25 -12.44 20.75
CA THR A 395 -1.42 -11.35 20.25
C THR A 395 0.04 -11.59 20.58
N ARG A 396 0.89 -11.75 19.58
CA ARG A 396 2.32 -12.05 19.77
C ARG A 396 3.19 -11.56 18.62
N ARG A 397 4.48 -11.39 18.90
CA ARG A 397 5.51 -11.18 17.89
C ARG A 397 5.74 -12.47 17.09
N VAL A 398 6.04 -12.30 15.82
CA VAL A 398 6.65 -13.29 14.94
C VAL A 398 8.15 -12.97 14.90
N PRO A 399 9.05 -13.94 15.03
CA PRO A 399 10.48 -13.69 15.30
C PRO A 399 11.25 -13.20 14.07
N ALA A 400 10.62 -13.15 12.89
CA ALA A 400 11.26 -12.65 11.70
C ALA A 400 11.52 -11.14 11.80
N ALA A 401 12.77 -10.74 11.64
CA ALA A 401 13.16 -9.34 11.55
C ALA A 401 12.81 -8.81 10.14
N LEU A 402 11.89 -7.85 10.10
CA LEU A 402 11.54 -7.16 8.87
C LEU A 402 12.60 -6.10 8.53
N SER A 403 12.57 -5.60 7.30
CA SER A 403 13.49 -4.57 6.81
C SER A 403 13.51 -3.35 7.75
N THR A 404 14.70 -2.89 8.11
CA THR A 404 14.93 -1.62 8.81
C THR A 404 15.33 -0.49 7.86
N SER A 405 15.22 -0.69 6.54
CA SER A 405 15.52 0.36 5.57
C SER A 405 14.52 1.51 5.65
N ASP A 406 15.02 2.73 5.50
CA ASP A 406 14.25 3.95 5.30
C ASP A 406 13.75 4.12 3.84
N GLU A 407 14.29 3.34 2.91
CA GLU A 407 13.93 3.38 1.49
C GLU A 407 12.85 2.34 1.13
N TYR A 408 12.81 1.19 1.82
CA TYR A 408 11.86 0.12 1.53
C TYR A 408 11.40 -0.66 2.77
N TRP A 409 10.09 -0.91 2.82
CA TRP A 409 9.44 -1.71 3.88
C TRP A 409 9.16 -3.13 3.41
N SER A 410 9.14 -4.07 4.36
CA SER A 410 8.71 -5.43 4.09
C SER A 410 7.21 -5.47 3.77
N PRO A 411 6.79 -5.92 2.57
CA PRO A 411 5.39 -6.06 2.24
C PRO A 411 4.77 -7.19 3.06
N LEU A 412 3.47 -7.09 3.39
CA LEU A 412 2.70 -8.15 4.03
C LEU A 412 1.58 -8.61 3.08
N ILE A 413 1.62 -9.88 2.67
CA ILE A 413 0.69 -10.45 1.69
C ILE A 413 -0.04 -11.64 2.32
N ALA A 414 -1.37 -11.63 2.32
CA ALA A 414 -2.16 -12.74 2.85
C ALA A 414 -2.03 -13.99 1.98
N ALA A 415 -1.61 -15.09 2.60
CA ALA A 415 -1.64 -16.43 2.01
C ALA A 415 -3.04 -17.06 2.15
N ASP A 416 -3.38 -18.00 1.27
CA ASP A 416 -4.71 -18.65 1.25
C ASP A 416 -5.03 -19.51 2.46
N ASN A 417 -4.00 -19.92 3.19
CA ASN A 417 -4.05 -20.83 4.32
C ASN A 417 -3.89 -20.11 5.67
N GLY A 418 -4.24 -18.82 5.72
CA GLY A 418 -4.20 -18.03 6.96
C GLY A 418 -2.79 -17.64 7.42
N GLY A 419 -1.79 -17.80 6.55
CA GLY A 419 -0.43 -17.31 6.74
C GLY A 419 -0.20 -15.93 6.13
N VAL A 420 0.99 -15.38 6.32
CA VAL A 420 1.46 -14.14 5.69
C VAL A 420 2.77 -14.40 4.96
N VAL A 421 2.86 -13.93 3.71
CA VAL A 421 4.10 -13.84 2.95
C VAL A 421 4.67 -12.44 3.09
N PHE A 422 5.96 -12.34 3.32
CA PHE A 422 6.66 -11.08 3.54
C PHE A 422 8.11 -11.19 3.08
N THR A 423 8.87 -10.09 3.19
CA THR A 423 10.31 -10.14 3.00
C THR A 423 11.06 -9.90 4.31
N ALA A 424 12.10 -10.69 4.54
CA ALA A 424 12.97 -10.57 5.69
C ALA A 424 14.40 -10.97 5.34
N GLY A 425 15.34 -10.43 6.08
CA GLY A 425 16.78 -10.56 5.85
C GLY A 425 17.50 -9.56 6.75
N GLY A 426 18.64 -9.95 7.30
CA GLY A 426 19.40 -9.13 8.27
C GLY A 426 19.86 -7.77 7.72
N THR A 427 20.65 -7.04 8.53
CA THR A 427 21.06 -5.64 8.32
C THR A 427 21.73 -5.31 6.98
N ASP A 428 22.10 -6.32 6.20
CA ASP A 428 22.82 -6.18 4.94
C ASP A 428 21.91 -6.61 3.78
N SER A 429 20.99 -5.74 3.36
CA SER A 429 20.45 -5.62 1.99
C SER A 429 19.83 -6.86 1.28
N PHE A 430 19.68 -8.01 1.92
CA PHE A 430 19.24 -9.26 1.30
C PHE A 430 17.86 -9.70 1.81
N ALA A 431 16.83 -8.93 1.50
CA ALA A 431 15.46 -9.32 1.83
C ALA A 431 15.00 -10.50 0.95
N ALA A 432 14.97 -11.71 1.52
CA ALA A 432 14.45 -12.92 0.91
C ALA A 432 12.93 -13.03 1.16
N PRO A 433 12.18 -13.78 0.35
CA PRO A 433 10.77 -14.06 0.63
C PRO A 433 10.62 -15.07 1.77
N TRP A 434 9.71 -14.79 2.70
CA TRP A 434 9.38 -15.63 3.86
C TRP A 434 7.88 -15.88 3.93
N VAL A 435 7.49 -16.96 4.61
CA VAL A 435 6.11 -17.21 5.02
C VAL A 435 6.06 -17.45 6.52
N SER A 436 4.99 -16.98 7.19
CA SER A 436 4.70 -17.28 8.59
C SER A 436 3.23 -17.60 8.83
N TYR A 437 2.96 -18.51 9.76
CA TYR A 437 1.62 -18.78 10.28
C TYR A 437 1.39 -18.25 11.70
N GLY A 438 2.30 -17.41 12.18
CA GLY A 438 2.17 -16.66 13.43
C GLY A 438 3.01 -17.18 14.60
N THR A 439 3.96 -18.09 14.38
CA THR A 439 4.95 -18.53 15.37
C THR A 439 6.31 -18.80 14.73
N ASP A 440 7.35 -18.92 15.56
CA ASP A 440 8.71 -19.30 15.18
C ASP A 440 8.74 -20.62 14.42
N ALA A 441 8.12 -21.66 15.00
CA ALA A 441 8.05 -23.00 14.41
C ALA A 441 7.25 -23.06 13.10
N THR A 442 6.54 -21.99 12.74
CA THR A 442 5.75 -21.89 11.51
C THR A 442 6.22 -20.75 10.61
N SER A 443 7.46 -20.30 10.78
CA SER A 443 8.08 -19.26 9.96
C SER A 443 9.28 -19.83 9.22
N SER A 444 9.29 -19.67 7.89
CA SER A 444 10.33 -20.25 7.02
C SER A 444 10.67 -19.32 5.87
N GLU A 445 11.95 -19.31 5.50
CA GLU A 445 12.39 -18.73 4.24
C GLU A 445 11.89 -19.58 3.07
N ILE A 446 11.32 -18.91 2.06
CA ILE A 446 10.81 -19.56 0.86
C ILE A 446 11.98 -19.79 -0.09
N THR A 447 12.28 -21.07 -0.36
CA THR A 447 13.34 -21.43 -1.31
C THR A 447 13.01 -20.94 -2.73
N THR A 448 14.03 -20.50 -3.45
CA THR A 448 13.88 -19.95 -4.80
C THR A 448 14.67 -20.72 -5.86
N SER A 449 14.15 -20.74 -7.09
CA SER A 449 14.75 -21.40 -8.25
C SER A 449 14.76 -20.50 -9.49
N PRO A 450 15.94 -20.18 -10.08
CA PRO A 450 17.31 -20.55 -9.64
C PRO A 450 17.65 -20.01 -8.23
N SER A 451 18.66 -20.60 -7.58
CA SER A 451 18.97 -20.32 -6.17
C SER A 451 19.46 -18.89 -5.93
N ARG A 452 19.12 -18.33 -4.76
CA ARG A 452 19.48 -16.98 -4.26
C ARG A 452 18.78 -15.82 -4.98
N THR A 453 17.51 -15.62 -4.65
CA THR A 453 16.80 -14.36 -4.91
C THR A 453 17.06 -13.35 -3.80
N HIS A 454 17.32 -12.11 -4.17
CA HIS A 454 17.45 -11.01 -3.21
C HIS A 454 16.57 -9.84 -3.62
N LEU A 455 16.21 -8.99 -2.66
CA LEU A 455 15.44 -7.78 -2.88
C LEU A 455 14.08 -8.05 -3.56
N ALA A 456 13.35 -9.05 -3.05
CA ALA A 456 12.01 -9.32 -3.55
C ALA A 456 11.11 -8.09 -3.28
N THR A 457 10.37 -7.63 -4.29
CA THR A 457 9.61 -6.38 -4.25
C THR A 457 8.35 -6.46 -5.11
N ALA A 458 7.50 -5.43 -5.00
CA ALA A 458 6.31 -5.25 -5.83
C ALA A 458 5.34 -6.43 -5.82
N PHE A 459 5.21 -7.13 -4.68
CA PHE A 459 4.35 -8.30 -4.55
C PHE A 459 2.90 -8.00 -4.92
N GLY A 460 2.27 -8.91 -5.66
CA GLY A 460 0.86 -8.85 -6.01
C GLY A 460 0.26 -10.25 -6.05
N ARG A 461 -0.81 -10.45 -5.29
CA ARG A 461 -1.55 -11.71 -5.31
C ARG A 461 -2.60 -11.67 -6.42
N VAL A 462 -2.57 -12.68 -7.29
CA VAL A 462 -3.51 -12.83 -8.41
C VAL A 462 -4.00 -14.27 -8.44
N GLY A 463 -5.28 -14.46 -8.11
CA GLY A 463 -5.86 -15.79 -7.99
C GLY A 463 -5.11 -16.65 -6.96
N ASN A 464 -4.64 -17.81 -7.42
CA ASN A 464 -3.91 -18.79 -6.62
C ASN A 464 -2.38 -18.61 -6.65
N ARG A 465 -1.88 -17.45 -7.10
CA ARG A 465 -0.45 -17.14 -7.18
C ARG A 465 -0.13 -15.80 -6.55
N ILE A 466 1.11 -15.67 -6.10
CA ILE A 466 1.73 -14.41 -5.72
C ILE A 466 2.85 -14.15 -6.74
N TYR A 467 2.78 -13.02 -7.42
CA TYR A 467 3.80 -12.53 -8.35
C TYR A 467 4.60 -11.42 -7.70
N PHE A 468 5.88 -11.32 -8.04
CA PHE A 468 6.78 -10.31 -7.50
C PHE A 468 8.00 -10.14 -8.40
N GLY A 469 8.72 -9.03 -8.23
CA GLY A 469 10.04 -8.83 -8.83
C GLY A 469 11.14 -9.23 -7.87
N ALA A 470 12.15 -9.99 -8.32
CA ALA A 470 13.30 -10.31 -7.48
C ALA A 470 14.59 -10.43 -8.29
N ARG A 471 15.69 -9.99 -7.69
CA ARG A 471 17.01 -9.99 -8.33
C ARG A 471 17.55 -11.42 -8.38
N ASP A 472 18.09 -11.79 -9.54
CA ASP A 472 18.63 -13.13 -9.80
C ASP A 472 20.02 -13.06 -10.46
N ASP A 473 20.46 -14.17 -11.07
CA ASP A 473 21.73 -14.31 -11.79
C ASP A 473 21.89 -13.35 -12.99
N THR A 474 20.82 -12.70 -13.45
CA THR A 474 20.89 -11.64 -14.47
C THR A 474 21.29 -10.28 -13.92
N GLY A 475 21.25 -10.10 -12.59
CA GLY A 475 21.49 -8.83 -11.93
C GLY A 475 20.29 -7.86 -11.90
N TYR A 476 19.12 -8.23 -12.42
CA TYR A 476 17.91 -7.38 -12.42
C TYR A 476 16.73 -8.06 -11.74
N HIS A 477 15.71 -7.29 -11.33
CA HIS A 477 14.48 -7.86 -10.77
C HIS A 477 13.64 -8.51 -11.86
N GLN A 478 13.78 -9.82 -12.04
CA GLN A 478 13.01 -10.56 -13.03
C GLN A 478 11.60 -10.87 -12.53
N LEU A 479 10.76 -11.46 -13.39
CA LEU A 479 9.41 -11.87 -12.99
C LEU A 479 9.48 -13.20 -12.24
N TRP A 480 9.02 -13.20 -11.00
CA TRP A 480 8.92 -14.39 -10.16
C TRP A 480 7.47 -14.67 -9.76
N SER A 481 7.20 -15.91 -9.43
CA SER A 481 5.93 -16.27 -8.80
C SER A 481 6.03 -17.48 -7.87
N MET A 482 5.08 -17.57 -6.95
CA MET A 482 4.90 -18.69 -6.04
C MET A 482 3.39 -18.98 -5.89
N PRO A 483 2.98 -20.19 -5.44
CA PRO A 483 1.60 -20.45 -5.05
C PRO A 483 1.13 -19.48 -3.95
N SER A 484 -0.14 -19.12 -3.88
CA SER A 484 -0.66 -18.28 -2.76
C SER A 484 -0.88 -19.06 -1.47
N ASN A 485 -0.86 -20.39 -1.54
CA ASN A 485 -0.97 -21.31 -0.41
C ASN A 485 0.38 -21.91 0.00
N VAL A 486 1.49 -21.15 -0.15
CA VAL A 486 2.84 -21.61 0.20
C VAL A 486 2.84 -22.20 1.61
N SER A 487 3.17 -23.47 1.76
CA SER A 487 3.29 -24.15 3.05
C SER A 487 4.68 -24.75 3.17
N CYS A 488 5.34 -24.41 4.26
CA CYS A 488 6.62 -24.96 4.64
C CYS A 488 6.36 -25.78 5.90
N THR A 489 6.00 -27.05 5.71
CA THR A 489 5.94 -28.00 6.82
C THR A 489 7.36 -28.29 7.29
N PRO A 490 7.62 -28.31 8.62
CA PRO A 490 8.92 -28.64 9.20
C PRO A 490 9.51 -29.96 8.71
#